data_AF-A0A1Q6V2S5-F1
#
_entry.id   AF-A0A1Q6V2S5-F1
#
_cell.length_a   1.000
_cell.length_b   1.000
_cell.length_c   1.000
_cell.angle_alpha   90.00
_cell.angle_beta   90.00
_cell.angle_gamma   90.00
#
_symmetry.space_group_name_H-M   'P 1'
#
loop_
_entity.id
_entity.type
_entity.pdbx_description
1 polymer ?
#
loop_
_entity_poly.entity_id
_entity_poly.type
_entity_poly.pdbx_seq_one_letter_code
_entity_poly.pdbx_strand_id
1 'polypeptide(L)'
;MIFRITPGCISSLILLILFIMFFKLWVFLFLLILIIPFIKNCCRILKDSKENKKHLKYEPKEGETYKICPFCSSKLRRDETFCYNCKRHLP
;
A
#
# COMPACT_ATOMS: atom_id res chain seq x y z
N MET A 1 -56.69 31.98 -18.45
CA MET A 1 -56.87 31.29 -17.16
C MET A 1 -55.48 31.13 -16.54
N ILE A 2 -55.12 32.02 -15.60
CA ILE A 2 -53.77 32.10 -15.03
C ILE A 2 -53.67 31.03 -13.94
N PHE A 3 -52.76 30.06 -14.13
CA PHE A 3 -52.49 28.97 -13.19
C PHE A 3 -52.06 29.57 -11.84
N ARG A 4 -52.96 29.58 -10.85
CA ARG A 4 -52.61 29.89 -9.47
C ARG A 4 -51.84 28.71 -8.91
N ILE A 5 -50.54 28.68 -9.16
CA ILE A 5 -49.63 27.77 -8.49
C ILE A 5 -49.57 28.23 -7.02
N THR A 6 -50.22 27.48 -6.14
CA THR A 6 -50.15 27.70 -4.70
C THR A 6 -48.69 27.61 -4.24
N PRO A 7 -48.13 28.65 -3.59
CA PRO A 7 -46.71 28.70 -3.22
C PRO A 7 -46.27 27.56 -2.29
N GLY A 8 -47.23 26.89 -1.62
CA GLY A 8 -46.97 25.72 -0.77
C GLY A 8 -46.45 24.49 -1.53
N CYS A 9 -46.85 24.28 -2.79
CA CYS A 9 -46.42 23.12 -3.56
C CYS A 9 -44.94 23.22 -3.98
N ILE A 10 -44.49 24.41 -4.33
CA ILE A 10 -43.08 24.66 -4.71
C ILE A 10 -42.18 24.50 -3.48
N SER A 11 -42.61 25.01 -2.33
CA SER A 11 -41.85 24.88 -1.07
C SER A 11 -41.66 23.41 -0.65
N SER A 12 -42.70 22.58 -0.80
CA SER A 12 -42.62 21.15 -0.50
C SER A 12 -41.65 20.41 -1.42
N LEU A 13 -41.66 20.72 -2.73
CA LEU A 13 -40.73 20.11 -3.69
C LEU A 13 -39.28 20.48 -3.39
N ILE A 14 -39.00 21.75 -3.03
CA ILE A 14 -37.66 22.20 -2.67
C ILE A 14 -37.15 21.47 -1.42
N LEU A 15 -37.98 21.34 -0.39
CA LEU A 15 -37.63 20.59 0.83
C LEU A 15 -37.33 19.12 0.53
N LEU A 16 -38.10 18.49 -0.36
CA LEU A 16 -37.90 17.10 -0.78
C LEU A 16 -36.56 16.95 -1.52
N ILE A 17 -36.25 17.84 -2.46
CA ILE A 17 -34.98 17.84 -3.19
C ILE A 17 -33.81 18.03 -2.24
N LEU A 18 -33.89 19.00 -1.32
CA LEU A 18 -32.85 19.21 -0.31
C LEU A 18 -32.68 17.97 0.57
N PHE A 19 -33.76 17.35 1.02
CA PHE A 19 -33.72 16.14 1.82
C PHE A 19 -33.03 14.99 1.07
N ILE A 20 -33.33 14.79 -0.22
CA ILE A 20 -32.65 13.79 -1.05
C ILE A 20 -31.15 14.10 -1.17
N MET A 21 -30.79 15.37 -1.38
CA MET A 21 -29.38 15.77 -1.47
C MET A 21 -28.63 15.54 -0.16
N PHE A 22 -29.23 15.91 0.98
CA PHE A 22 -28.66 15.65 2.30
C PHE A 22 -28.53 14.16 2.56
N PHE A 23 -29.55 13.37 2.25
CA PHE A 23 -29.51 11.92 2.42
C PHE A 23 -28.40 11.27 1.59
N LYS A 24 -28.26 11.68 0.31
CA LYS A 24 -27.21 11.17 -0.58
C LYS A 24 -25.81 11.56 -0.09
N LEU A 25 -25.64 12.79 0.41
CA LEU A 25 -24.39 13.25 1.01
C LEU A 25 -24.05 12.47 2.28
N TRP A 26 -25.05 12.24 3.13
CA TRP A 26 -24.89 11.49 4.38
C TRP A 26 -24.51 10.04 4.14
N VAL A 27 -25.16 9.38 3.17
CA VAL A 27 -24.80 8.02 2.73
C VAL A 27 -23.36 7.97 2.20
N PHE A 28 -22.94 8.95 1.40
CA PHE A 28 -21.57 9.02 0.89
C PHE A 28 -20.54 9.21 2.01
N LEU A 29 -20.84 10.05 2.99
CA LEU A 29 -19.98 10.27 4.16
C LEU A 29 -19.85 9.00 5.00
N PHE A 30 -20.96 8.28 5.23
CA PHE A 30 -20.97 7.01 5.93
C PHE A 30 -20.17 5.93 5.17
N LEU A 31 -20.33 5.86 3.85
CA LEU A 31 -19.56 4.96 3.00
C LEU A 31 -18.05 5.23 3.11
N LEU A 32 -17.63 6.50 3.06
CA LEU A 32 -16.22 6.88 3.26
C LEU A 32 -15.70 6.45 4.63
N ILE A 33 -16.48 6.68 5.69
CA ILE A 33 -16.12 6.30 7.06
C ILE A 33 -15.91 4.78 7.19
N LEU A 34 -16.69 3.96 6.49
CA LEU A 34 -16.51 2.51 6.48
C LEU A 34 -15.33 2.04 5.62
N ILE A 35 -15.03 2.75 4.53
CA ILE A 35 -13.93 2.40 3.61
C ILE A 35 -12.56 2.74 4.22
N ILE A 36 -12.43 3.87 4.93
CA ILE A 36 -11.16 4.33 5.55
C ILE A 36 -10.49 3.26 6.45
N PRO A 37 -11.18 2.61 7.41
CA PRO A 37 -10.57 1.57 8.24
C PRO A 37 -10.21 0.34 7.41
N PHE A 38 -10.98 0.02 6.36
CA PHE A 38 -10.70 -1.07 5.45
C PHE A 38 -9.41 -0.85 4.66
N ILE A 39 -9.21 0.35 4.11
CA ILE A 39 -7.97 0.73 3.43
C ILE A 39 -6.79 0.65 4.41
N LYS A 40 -6.94 1.21 5.61
CA LYS A 40 -5.89 1.18 6.64
C LYS A 40 -5.54 -0.25 7.07
N ASN A 41 -6.53 -1.13 7.14
CA ASN A 41 -6.36 -2.56 7.43
C ASN A 41 -5.63 -3.28 6.28
N CYS A 42 -6.01 -3.06 5.03
CA CYS A 42 -5.33 -3.63 3.87
C CYS A 42 -3.88 -3.16 3.74
N CYS A 43 -3.58 -1.88 4.00
CA CYS A 43 -2.21 -1.37 3.96
C CYS A 43 -1.31 -1.99 5.04
N ARG A 44 -1.84 -2.41 6.20
CA ARG A 44 -1.05 -3.15 7.20
C ARG A 44 -0.65 -4.53 6.68
N ILE A 45 -1.61 -5.30 6.18
CA ILE A 45 -1.41 -6.68 5.70
C ILE A 45 -0.35 -6.75 4.58
N LEU A 46 -0.35 -5.78 3.67
CA LEU A 46 0.64 -5.73 2.59
C LEU A 46 2.05 -5.36 3.07
N LYS A 47 2.17 -4.58 4.15
CA LYS A 47 3.47 -4.17 4.71
C LYS A 47 4.18 -5.35 5.36
N ASP A 48 3.45 -6.20 6.07
CA ASP A 48 3.99 -7.42 6.69
C ASP A 48 4.56 -8.40 5.64
N SER A 49 3.95 -8.48 4.45
CA SER A 49 4.45 -9.31 3.35
C SER A 49 5.76 -8.80 2.72
N LYS A 50 6.04 -7.49 2.80
CA LYS A 50 7.25 -6.90 2.18
C LYS A 50 8.50 -7.08 3.03
N GLU A 51 8.35 -7.19 4.34
CA GLU A 51 9.47 -7.43 5.26
C GLU A 51 9.94 -8.89 5.21
N ASN A 52 8.99 -9.83 5.10
CA ASN A 52 9.27 -11.26 5.00
C ASN A 52 10.05 -11.64 3.72
N LYS A 53 9.88 -10.89 2.62
CA LYS A 53 10.65 -11.08 1.38
C LYS A 53 12.11 -10.61 1.43
N LYS A 54 12.51 -9.79 2.42
CA LYS A 54 13.92 -9.40 2.58
C LYS A 54 14.76 -10.45 3.28
N HIS A 55 14.15 -11.26 4.13
CA HIS A 55 14.83 -12.36 4.83
C HIS A 55 14.85 -13.66 4.00
N LEU A 56 13.89 -13.86 3.09
CA LEU A 56 13.86 -15.01 2.17
C LEU A 56 14.69 -14.79 0.89
N LYS A 57 15.76 -13.99 0.94
CA LYS A 57 16.75 -13.85 -0.15
C LYS A 57 18.18 -14.13 0.31
N TYR A 58 18.31 -14.90 1.39
CA TYR A 58 19.55 -15.55 1.80
C TYR A 58 19.22 -16.93 2.37
N GLU A 59 18.54 -17.77 1.59
CA GLU A 59 18.75 -19.20 1.76
C GLU A 59 20.13 -19.50 1.12
N PRO A 60 21.15 -19.86 1.91
CA PRO A 60 22.37 -20.39 1.32
C PRO A 60 21.95 -21.64 0.57
N LYS A 61 22.02 -21.62 -0.77
CA LYS A 61 21.80 -22.83 -1.56
C LYS A 61 22.76 -23.89 -1.03
N GLU A 62 22.23 -25.03 -0.59
CA GLU A 62 23.04 -26.16 -0.13
C GLU A 62 24.06 -26.49 -1.22
N GLY A 63 25.35 -26.23 -0.95
CA GLY A 63 26.45 -26.35 -1.92
C GLY A 63 27.24 -25.07 -2.18
N GLU A 64 26.77 -23.89 -1.75
CA GLU A 64 27.53 -22.65 -1.84
C GLU A 64 28.64 -22.62 -0.78
N THR A 65 29.86 -22.86 -1.23
CA THR A 65 31.03 -22.77 -0.38
C THR A 65 31.56 -21.33 -0.37
N TYR A 66 31.86 -20.81 0.81
CA TYR A 66 32.41 -19.47 0.99
C TYR A 66 33.93 -19.54 1.21
N LYS A 67 34.65 -18.51 0.76
CA LYS A 67 36.09 -18.28 1.03
C LYS A 67 36.27 -16.92 1.69
N ILE A 68 37.41 -16.75 2.35
CA ILE A 68 37.79 -15.48 2.99
C ILE A 68 38.71 -14.72 2.03
N CYS A 69 38.48 -13.42 1.84
CA CYS A 69 39.38 -12.58 1.04
C CYS A 69 40.75 -12.51 1.72
N PRO A 70 41.86 -12.82 1.03
CA PRO A 70 43.20 -12.72 1.60
C PRO A 70 43.64 -11.27 1.84
N PHE A 71 42.98 -10.28 1.22
CA PHE A 71 43.36 -8.87 1.31
C PHE A 71 42.63 -8.08 2.41
N CYS A 72 41.40 -8.46 2.75
CA CYS A 72 40.56 -7.69 3.68
C CYS A 72 39.70 -8.53 4.62
N SER A 73 39.88 -9.85 4.62
CA SER A 73 39.16 -10.79 5.50
C SER A 73 37.64 -10.79 5.37
N SER A 74 37.09 -10.17 4.31
CA SER A 74 35.66 -10.26 4.03
C SER A 74 35.27 -11.68 3.59
N LYS A 75 34.02 -12.06 3.85
CA LYS A 75 33.48 -13.36 3.44
C LYS A 75 32.90 -13.24 2.03
N LEU A 76 33.34 -14.09 1.12
CA LEU A 76 32.93 -14.11 -0.29
C LEU A 76 32.51 -15.51 -0.69
N ARG A 77 31.76 -15.61 -1.78
CA ARG A 77 31.47 -16.91 -2.37
C ARG A 77 32.73 -17.46 -3.05
N ARG A 78 32.92 -18.79 -3.09
CA ARG A 78 34.14 -19.40 -3.68
C ARG A 78 34.30 -19.10 -5.17
N ASP A 79 33.19 -18.95 -5.89
CA ASP A 79 33.09 -18.61 -7.32
C ASP A 79 33.43 -17.15 -7.63
N GLU A 80 33.50 -16.27 -6.62
CA GLU A 80 33.87 -14.87 -6.84
C GLU A 80 35.38 -14.73 -7.08
N THR A 81 35.74 -14.22 -8.26
CA THR A 81 37.11 -13.82 -8.65
C THR A 81 37.43 -12.37 -8.32
N PHE A 82 36.46 -11.63 -7.78
CA PHE A 82 36.59 -10.21 -7.43
C PHE A 82 35.97 -9.93 -6.06
N CYS A 83 36.68 -9.19 -5.23
CA CYS A 83 36.21 -8.79 -3.90
C CYS A 83 35.61 -7.39 -3.94
N TYR A 84 34.30 -7.28 -3.69
CA TYR A 84 33.60 -5.98 -3.62
C TYR A 84 34.02 -5.11 -2.43
N ASN A 85 34.48 -5.72 -1.33
CA ASN A 85 34.90 -4.97 -0.14
C ASN A 85 36.21 -4.21 -0.36
N CYS A 86 37.26 -4.88 -0.86
CA CYS A 86 38.57 -4.25 -1.12
C CYS A 86 38.80 -3.86 -2.57
N LYS A 87 37.84 -4.11 -3.47
CA LYS A 87 37.89 -3.81 -4.91
C LYS A 87 39.13 -4.41 -5.61
N ARG A 88 39.48 -5.66 -5.28
CA ARG A 88 40.63 -6.37 -5.87
C ARG A 88 40.22 -7.73 -6.44
N HIS A 89 40.97 -8.20 -7.43
CA HIS A 89 40.85 -9.56 -7.94
C HIS A 89 41.49 -10.56 -6.97
N LEU A 90 40.83 -11.69 -6.77
CA LEU A 90 41.37 -12.79 -5.98
C LEU A 90 42.31 -13.64 -6.85
N PRO A 91 43.40 -14.17 -6.27
CA PRO A 91 44.29 -15.12 -6.95
C PRO A 91 43.61 -16.45 -7.24
#